data_AF-A0A2G5IPU0-F1
#
_entry.id   AF-A0A2G5IPU0-F1
#
_cell.length_a   1.000
_cell.length_b   1.000
_cell.length_c   1.000
_cell.angle_alpha   90.00
_cell.angle_beta   90.00
_cell.angle_gamma   90.00
#
_symmetry.space_group_name_H-M   'P 1'
#
loop_
_entity.id
_entity.type
_entity.pdbx_description
1 polymer ?
#
loop_
_entity_poly.entity_id
_entity_poly.type
_entity_poly.pdbx_seq_one_letter_code
_entity_poly.pdbx_strand_id
1 'polypeptide(L)'
;MTDGFEVPGATATVLLQAVVARVTALADRLGVQHAEVFDVQRLSAESGVPEPVVKALLSGRCAGEPDLQARFLQRLDLLRRTRLKPNGRKYTQQEIADGAGMSRQQAGALINGDRRPTMEHCDAIQRFFRVHAGFLTAEDSEALVGALQRSEQELLQRLADRERAAASVADDPLERLLLDHGVRGIAWRAAQLPTDQHRDKVTEWLDMLLESVKRPDS
;
A
#
# COMPACT_ATOMS: atom_id res chain seq x y z
N MET A 1 -34.45 -14.33 -8.07
CA MET A 1 -33.02 -14.58 -7.81
C MET A 1 -32.30 -13.32 -8.22
N THR A 2 -32.03 -12.45 -7.26
CA THR A 2 -31.39 -11.15 -7.49
C THR A 2 -29.89 -11.37 -7.38
N ASP A 3 -29.19 -11.27 -8.51
CA ASP A 3 -27.73 -11.14 -8.53
C ASP A 3 -27.34 -9.97 -7.65
N GLY A 4 -26.69 -10.30 -6.53
CA GLY A 4 -26.14 -9.34 -5.61
C GLY A 4 -24.97 -8.66 -6.29
N PHE A 5 -25.18 -7.43 -6.75
CA PHE A 5 -24.09 -6.52 -7.02
C PHE A 5 -23.35 -6.31 -5.69
N GLU A 6 -22.22 -7.01 -5.51
CA GLU A 6 -21.28 -6.71 -4.43
C GLU A 6 -20.93 -5.23 -4.54
N VAL A 7 -21.24 -4.48 -3.50
CA VAL A 7 -20.85 -3.08 -3.40
C VAL A 7 -19.31 -3.05 -3.42
N PRO A 8 -18.65 -2.37 -4.37
CA PRO A 8 -17.18 -2.37 -4.48
C PRO A 8 -16.46 -2.02 -3.16
N GLY A 9 -17.08 -1.19 -2.32
CA GLY A 9 -16.54 -0.84 -1.00
C GLY A 9 -16.55 -1.98 0.04
N ALA A 10 -17.41 -3.00 -0.11
CA ALA A 10 -17.50 -4.12 0.83
C ALA A 10 -16.32 -5.09 0.67
N THR A 11 -15.97 -5.43 -0.58
CA THR A 11 -14.80 -6.27 -0.90
C THR A 11 -13.48 -5.59 -0.52
N ALA A 12 -13.37 -4.27 -0.76
CA ALA A 12 -12.19 -3.49 -0.34
C ALA A 12 -12.04 -3.43 1.20
N THR A 13 -13.15 -3.38 1.94
CA THR A 13 -13.12 -3.41 3.42
C THR A 13 -12.68 -4.76 3.95
N VAL A 14 -13.15 -5.87 3.36
CA VAL A 14 -12.71 -7.23 3.72
C VAL A 14 -11.21 -7.40 3.45
N LEU A 15 -10.74 -6.95 2.30
CA LEU A 15 -9.31 -6.97 1.95
C LEU A 15 -8.48 -6.18 2.97
N LEU A 16 -8.94 -4.99 3.36
CA LEU A 16 -8.28 -4.17 4.37
C LEU A 16 -8.16 -4.90 5.70
N GLN A 17 -9.24 -5.50 6.20
CA GLN A 17 -9.21 -6.23 7.47
C GLN A 17 -8.28 -7.44 7.40
N ALA A 18 -8.23 -8.15 6.27
CA ALA A 18 -7.26 -9.21 6.05
C ALA A 18 -5.82 -8.69 6.14
N VAL A 19 -5.50 -7.57 5.48
CA VAL A 19 -4.16 -6.97 5.52
C VAL A 19 -3.80 -6.51 6.94
N VAL A 20 -4.72 -5.87 7.66
CA VAL A 20 -4.52 -5.47 9.07
C VAL A 20 -4.16 -6.70 9.91
N ALA A 21 -4.92 -7.80 9.80
CA ALA A 21 -4.64 -9.02 10.55
C ALA A 21 -3.23 -9.59 10.28
N ARG A 22 -2.79 -9.62 9.01
CA ARG A 22 -1.44 -10.09 8.65
C ARG A 22 -0.34 -9.20 9.22
N VAL A 23 -0.52 -7.88 9.11
CA VAL A 23 0.41 -6.88 9.63
C VAL A 23 0.53 -6.98 11.15
N THR A 24 -0.59 -7.14 11.85
CA THR A 24 -0.63 -7.37 13.31
C THR A 24 0.16 -8.62 13.68
N ALA A 25 -0.07 -9.74 13.00
CA ALA A 25 0.63 -11.00 13.28
C ALA A 25 2.15 -10.89 13.06
N LEU A 26 2.59 -10.12 12.04
CA LEU A 26 4.01 -9.85 11.82
C LEU A 26 4.61 -8.96 12.90
N ALA A 27 3.88 -7.91 13.31
CA ALA A 27 4.31 -7.01 14.37
C ALA A 27 4.50 -7.77 15.69
N ASP A 28 3.55 -8.63 16.06
CA ASP A 28 3.61 -9.49 17.25
C ASP A 28 4.85 -10.39 17.23
N ARG A 29 5.10 -11.03 16.07
CA ARG A 29 6.24 -11.95 15.91
C ARG A 29 7.59 -11.23 16.01
N LEU A 30 7.65 -9.96 15.61
CA LEU A 30 8.84 -9.13 15.71
C LEU A 30 8.96 -8.38 17.05
N GLY A 31 7.92 -8.39 17.88
CA GLY A 31 7.84 -7.58 19.09
C GLY A 31 7.74 -6.07 18.82
N VAL A 32 7.25 -5.69 17.63
CA VAL A 32 7.04 -4.28 17.26
C VAL A 32 5.68 -3.83 17.80
N GLN A 33 5.63 -2.64 18.40
CA GLN A 33 4.38 -2.13 18.95
C GLN A 33 3.37 -1.82 17.84
N HIS A 34 2.11 -2.21 18.02
CA HIS A 34 1.05 -1.92 17.04
C HIS A 34 0.88 -0.42 16.80
N ALA A 35 1.12 0.42 17.81
CA ALA A 35 1.07 1.87 17.67
C ALA A 35 2.13 2.42 16.69
N GLU A 36 3.28 1.74 16.57
CA GLU A 36 4.31 2.09 15.59
C GLU A 36 3.89 1.67 14.17
N VAL A 37 3.27 0.49 14.04
CA VAL A 37 2.89 -0.07 12.73
C VAL A 37 1.64 0.60 12.17
N PHE A 38 0.66 0.87 13.03
CA PHE A 38 -0.61 1.52 12.70
C PHE A 38 -0.63 3.00 13.09
N ASP A 39 0.53 3.66 13.05
CA ASP A 39 0.62 5.11 13.27
C ASP A 39 -0.25 5.83 12.24
N VAL A 40 -1.32 6.47 12.73
CA VAL A 40 -2.34 7.08 11.89
C VAL A 40 -1.78 8.22 11.06
N GLN A 41 -0.86 9.01 11.61
CA GLN A 41 -0.29 10.16 10.94
C GLN A 41 0.60 9.71 9.78
N ARG A 42 1.44 8.68 10.01
CA ARG A 42 2.27 8.05 8.98
C ARG A 42 1.41 7.45 7.89
N LEU A 43 0.42 6.63 8.25
CA LEU A 43 -0.48 6.00 7.28
C LEU A 43 -1.26 7.03 6.47
N SER A 44 -1.70 8.13 7.09
CA SER A 44 -2.33 9.24 6.38
C SER A 44 -1.38 9.87 5.36
N ALA A 45 -0.15 10.21 5.77
CA ALA A 45 0.84 10.81 4.89
C ALA A 45 1.30 9.91 3.74
N GLU A 46 1.30 8.58 3.94
CA GLU A 46 1.72 7.60 2.94
C GLU A 46 0.61 7.19 1.96
N SER A 47 -0.63 7.10 2.43
CA SER A 47 -1.79 6.69 1.62
C SER A 47 -2.51 7.87 0.96
N GLY A 48 -2.37 9.07 1.52
CA GLY A 48 -3.18 10.23 1.14
C GLY A 48 -4.53 10.29 1.85
N VAL A 49 -4.91 9.27 2.63
CA VAL A 49 -6.21 9.19 3.29
C VAL A 49 -6.24 10.08 4.54
N PRO A 50 -7.27 10.91 4.77
CA PRO A 50 -7.35 11.73 5.98
C PRO A 50 -7.30 10.91 7.28
N GLU A 51 -6.62 11.40 8.32
CA GLU A 51 -6.47 10.69 9.59
C GLU A 51 -7.80 10.17 10.21
N PRO A 52 -8.91 10.93 10.21
CA PRO A 52 -10.18 10.43 10.74
C PRO A 52 -10.72 9.23 9.95
N VAL A 53 -10.50 9.22 8.63
CA VAL A 53 -10.91 8.13 7.74
C VAL A 53 -10.00 6.91 7.97
N VAL A 54 -8.69 7.10 8.12
CA VAL A 54 -7.76 6.03 8.49
C VAL A 54 -8.19 5.37 9.80
N LYS A 55 -8.47 6.15 10.85
CA LYS A 55 -8.96 5.63 12.14
C LYS A 55 -10.25 4.81 11.98
N ALA A 56 -11.20 5.30 11.18
CA ALA A 56 -12.45 4.60 10.94
C ALA A 56 -12.25 3.28 10.17
N LEU A 57 -11.47 3.31 9.10
CA LEU A 57 -11.16 2.14 8.28
C LEU A 57 -10.39 1.06 9.07
N LEU A 58 -9.38 1.45 9.86
CA LEU A 58 -8.64 0.52 10.73
C LEU A 58 -9.56 -0.14 11.77
N SER A 59 -10.58 0.58 12.25
CA SER A 59 -11.59 0.04 13.17
C SER A 59 -12.69 -0.79 12.48
N GLY A 60 -12.56 -1.08 11.18
CA GLY A 60 -13.51 -1.88 10.41
C GLY A 60 -14.78 -1.15 10.01
N ARG A 61 -14.83 0.19 10.15
CA ARG A 61 -15.98 0.99 9.71
C ARG A 61 -15.80 1.43 8.27
N CYS A 62 -16.88 1.41 7.49
CA CYS A 62 -16.92 2.05 6.18
C CYS A 62 -16.74 3.56 6.34
N ALA A 63 -15.75 4.12 5.66
CA ALA A 63 -15.44 5.54 5.66
C ALA A 63 -14.70 5.92 4.38
N GLY A 64 -14.77 7.20 4.01
CA GLY A 64 -14.08 7.76 2.86
C GLY A 64 -14.95 8.73 2.09
N GLU A 65 -14.31 9.49 1.22
CA GLU A 65 -14.98 10.47 0.36
C GLU A 65 -15.42 9.81 -0.96
N PRO A 66 -16.73 9.67 -1.24
CA PRO A 66 -17.20 9.06 -2.49
C PRO A 66 -16.97 9.93 -3.73
N ASP A 67 -16.97 11.27 -3.61
CA ASP A 67 -16.74 12.14 -4.76
C ASP A 67 -15.25 12.25 -5.09
N LEU A 68 -14.89 11.88 -6.32
CA LEU A 68 -13.50 11.89 -6.79
C LEU A 68 -12.86 13.28 -6.70
N GLN A 69 -13.61 14.34 -6.99
CA GLN A 69 -13.07 15.70 -6.95
C GLN A 69 -12.78 16.14 -5.51
N ALA A 70 -13.70 15.91 -4.58
CA ALA A 70 -13.50 16.17 -3.16
C ALA A 70 -12.32 15.37 -2.61
N ARG A 71 -12.21 14.07 -2.95
CA ARG A 71 -11.08 13.22 -2.56
C ARG A 71 -9.77 13.75 -3.12
N PHE A 72 -9.72 14.07 -4.41
CA PHE A 72 -8.54 14.67 -5.03
C PHE A 72 -8.07 15.93 -4.29
N LEU A 73 -8.99 16.83 -3.95
CA LEU A 73 -8.67 18.07 -3.23
C LEU A 73 -8.13 17.80 -1.82
N GLN A 74 -8.75 16.87 -1.08
CA GLN A 74 -8.26 16.45 0.23
C GLN A 74 -6.83 15.90 0.15
N ARG A 75 -6.57 15.02 -0.83
CA ARG A 75 -5.25 14.39 -1.01
C ARG A 75 -4.20 15.37 -1.51
N LEU A 76 -4.56 16.29 -2.40
CA LEU A 76 -3.66 17.33 -2.89
C LEU A 76 -3.28 18.32 -1.77
N ASP A 77 -4.24 18.72 -0.93
CA ASP A 77 -3.94 19.55 0.23
C ASP A 77 -3.05 18.81 1.25
N LEU A 78 -3.32 17.53 1.51
CA LEU A 78 -2.48 16.70 2.37
C LEU A 78 -1.04 16.60 1.85
N LEU A 79 -0.84 16.33 0.55
CA LEU A 79 0.49 16.33 -0.08
C LEU A 79 1.20 17.66 0.12
N ARG A 80 0.51 18.78 -0.11
CA ARG A 80 1.11 20.10 0.03
C ARG A 80 1.45 20.46 1.48
N ARG A 81 0.85 19.78 2.47
CA ARG A 81 1.16 19.96 3.90
C ARG A 81 2.28 19.04 4.37
N THR A 82 2.40 17.83 3.83
CA THR A 82 3.35 16.81 4.30
C THR A 82 4.63 16.75 3.46
N ARG A 83 4.55 17.08 2.17
CA ARG A 83 5.70 17.11 1.23
C ARG A 83 6.17 18.54 1.06
N LEU A 84 6.88 19.02 2.07
CA LEU A 84 7.46 20.35 2.12
C LEU A 84 8.83 20.38 1.44
N LYS A 85 9.25 21.58 1.04
CA LYS A 85 10.62 21.82 0.59
C LYS A 85 11.62 21.57 1.72
N PRO A 86 12.93 21.41 1.42
CA PRO A 86 13.96 21.28 2.46
C PRO A 86 13.98 22.43 3.49
N ASN A 87 13.51 23.62 3.10
CA ASN A 87 13.35 24.77 3.99
C ASN A 87 12.03 24.79 4.79
N GLY A 88 11.26 23.71 4.78
CA GLY A 88 9.97 23.59 5.47
C GLY A 88 8.81 24.37 4.84
N ARG A 89 9.01 25.06 3.71
CA ARG A 89 7.92 25.80 3.04
C ARG A 89 7.14 24.90 2.10
N LYS A 90 5.84 25.19 1.94
CA LYS A 90 5.01 24.57 0.90
C LYS A 90 5.51 24.95 -0.49
N TYR A 91 5.29 24.06 -1.45
CA TYR A 91 5.48 24.38 -2.87
C TYR A 91 4.43 25.41 -3.33
N THR A 92 4.88 26.39 -4.09
CA THR A 92 4.05 27.40 -4.74
C THR A 92 3.32 26.81 -5.95
N GLN A 93 2.26 27.48 -6.41
CA GLN A 93 1.56 27.07 -7.64
C GLN A 93 2.51 27.04 -8.84
N GLN A 94 3.45 27.99 -8.93
CA GLN A 94 4.43 28.03 -10.00
C GLN A 94 5.37 26.83 -9.95
N GLU A 95 5.92 26.52 -8.78
CA GLU A 95 6.83 25.37 -8.62
C GLU A 95 6.14 24.04 -8.96
N ILE A 96 4.87 23.87 -8.57
CA ILE A 96 4.07 22.69 -8.94
C ILE A 96 3.83 22.66 -10.45
N ALA A 97 3.46 23.79 -11.04
CA ALA A 97 3.19 23.90 -12.47
C ALA A 97 4.42 23.53 -13.31
N ASP A 98 5.57 24.14 -12.99
CA ASP A 98 6.84 23.90 -13.69
C ASP A 98 7.26 22.43 -13.57
N GLY A 99 7.19 21.87 -12.36
CA GLY A 99 7.59 20.49 -12.11
C GLY A 99 6.60 19.44 -12.63
N ALA A 100 5.34 19.79 -12.81
CA ALA A 100 4.31 18.93 -13.39
C ALA A 100 4.07 19.17 -14.90
N GLY A 101 4.82 20.09 -15.52
CA GLY A 101 4.70 20.39 -16.95
C GLY A 101 3.33 20.97 -17.36
N MET A 102 2.73 21.82 -16.52
CA MET A 102 1.45 22.49 -16.82
C MET A 102 1.54 24.00 -16.56
N SER A 103 0.52 24.77 -16.96
CA SER A 103 0.52 26.21 -16.70
C SER A 103 0.22 26.53 -15.23
N ARG A 104 0.73 27.67 -14.74
CA ARG A 104 0.42 28.17 -13.38
C ARG A 104 -1.08 28.30 -13.13
N GLN A 105 -1.83 28.75 -14.14
CA GLN A 105 -3.28 28.90 -14.05
C GLN A 105 -3.97 27.53 -13.91
N GLN A 106 -3.50 26.50 -14.62
CA GLN A 106 -4.01 25.14 -14.47
C GLN A 106 -3.73 24.59 -13.07
N ALA A 107 -2.51 24.74 -12.56
CA ALA A 107 -2.17 24.33 -11.20
C ALA A 107 -3.04 25.05 -10.15
N GLY A 108 -3.25 26.37 -10.33
CA GLY A 108 -4.13 27.16 -9.47
C GLY A 108 -5.58 26.66 -9.48
N ALA A 109 -6.15 26.43 -10.66
CA ALA A 109 -7.52 25.94 -10.81
C ALA A 109 -7.73 24.55 -10.19
N LEU A 110 -6.73 23.66 -10.28
CA LEU A 110 -6.78 22.36 -9.61
C LEU A 110 -6.68 22.49 -8.08
N ILE A 111 -5.80 23.35 -7.58
CA ILE A 111 -5.61 23.56 -6.13
C ILE A 111 -6.84 24.18 -5.48
N ASN A 112 -7.52 25.09 -6.17
CA ASN A 112 -8.69 25.77 -5.66
C ASN A 112 -9.99 24.97 -5.86
N GLY A 113 -9.95 23.91 -6.66
CA GLY A 113 -11.14 23.11 -7.00
C GLY A 113 -12.00 23.71 -8.12
N ASP A 114 -11.54 24.77 -8.78
CA ASP A 114 -12.20 25.39 -9.93
C ASP A 114 -12.21 24.49 -11.17
N ARG A 115 -11.39 23.43 -11.17
CA ARG A 115 -11.27 22.46 -12.26
C ARG A 115 -11.24 21.02 -11.74
N ARG A 116 -11.98 20.13 -12.41
CA ARG A 116 -11.85 18.67 -12.21
C ARG A 116 -10.52 18.15 -12.80
N PRO A 117 -9.77 17.33 -12.04
CA PRO A 117 -8.52 16.76 -12.53
C PRO A 117 -8.81 15.76 -13.66
N THR A 118 -7.86 15.67 -14.60
CA THR A 118 -7.80 14.58 -15.59
C THR A 118 -6.79 13.56 -15.10
N MET A 119 -6.76 12.38 -15.70
CA MET A 119 -5.76 11.36 -15.34
C MET A 119 -4.32 11.86 -15.55
N GLU A 120 -4.09 12.62 -16.63
CA GLU A 120 -2.80 13.26 -16.90
C GLU A 120 -2.39 14.26 -15.82
N HIS A 121 -3.33 15.09 -15.32
CA HIS A 121 -3.04 16.00 -14.21
C HIS A 121 -2.65 15.22 -12.94
N CYS A 122 -3.40 14.17 -12.60
CA CYS A 122 -3.12 13.33 -11.43
C CYS A 122 -1.71 12.72 -11.55
N ASP A 123 -1.41 12.13 -12.69
CA ASP A 123 -0.13 11.47 -12.96
C ASP A 123 1.05 12.47 -12.90
N ALA A 124 0.91 13.64 -13.52
CA ALA A 124 1.92 14.69 -13.49
C ALA A 124 2.20 15.21 -12.06
N ILE A 125 1.14 15.45 -11.26
CA ILE A 125 1.27 15.89 -9.87
C ILE A 125 1.91 14.79 -9.01
N GLN A 126 1.54 13.52 -9.20
CA GLN A 126 2.11 12.39 -8.46
C GLN A 126 3.62 12.26 -8.72
N ARG A 127 4.05 12.41 -9.99
CA ARG A 127 5.48 12.41 -10.32
C ARG A 127 6.22 13.57 -9.69
N PHE A 128 5.65 14.78 -9.72
CA PHE A 128 6.24 15.96 -9.09
C PHE A 128 6.49 15.74 -7.59
N PHE A 129 5.49 15.24 -6.86
CA PHE A 129 5.62 14.93 -5.42
C PHE A 129 6.31 13.60 -5.11
N ARG A 130 6.70 12.83 -6.14
CA ARG A 130 7.33 11.50 -6.04
C ARG A 130 6.51 10.53 -5.19
N VAL A 131 5.20 10.52 -5.39
CA VAL A 131 4.28 9.57 -4.75
C VAL A 131 3.86 8.50 -5.74
N HIS A 132 3.36 7.38 -5.23
CA HIS A 132 2.97 6.25 -6.06
C HIS A 132 1.80 6.59 -7.00
N ALA A 133 1.69 5.84 -8.09
CA ALA A 133 0.52 5.89 -8.95
C ALA A 133 -0.74 5.56 -8.14
N GLY A 134 -1.84 6.26 -8.42
CA GLY A 134 -3.10 6.09 -7.72
C GLY A 134 -3.21 6.86 -6.39
N PHE A 135 -2.15 7.53 -5.92
CA PHE A 135 -2.21 8.34 -4.70
C PHE A 135 -3.35 9.36 -4.76
N LEU A 136 -3.62 9.99 -5.91
CA LEU A 136 -4.66 11.00 -6.04
C LEU A 136 -6.03 10.45 -6.45
N THR A 137 -6.11 9.20 -6.92
CA THR A 137 -7.30 8.66 -7.61
C THR A 137 -7.91 7.42 -6.96
N ALA A 138 -7.12 6.63 -6.23
CA ALA A 138 -7.59 5.40 -5.60
C ALA A 138 -8.71 5.66 -4.58
N GLU A 139 -9.53 4.65 -4.28
CA GLU A 139 -10.43 4.72 -3.13
C GLU A 139 -9.66 4.81 -1.81
N ASP A 140 -10.30 5.31 -0.75
CA ASP A 140 -9.62 5.49 0.53
C ASP A 140 -9.25 4.15 1.17
N SER A 141 -10.12 3.15 1.05
CA SER A 141 -9.85 1.77 1.45
C SER A 141 -8.66 1.17 0.68
N GLU A 142 -8.66 1.29 -0.64
CA GLU A 142 -7.59 0.78 -1.51
C GLU A 142 -6.25 1.46 -1.26
N ALA A 143 -6.26 2.79 -1.12
CA ALA A 143 -5.05 3.56 -0.82
C ALA A 143 -4.44 3.16 0.52
N LEU A 144 -5.28 2.94 1.54
CA LEU A 144 -4.84 2.47 2.85
C LEU A 144 -4.31 1.02 2.78
N VAL A 145 -4.96 0.13 2.03
CA VAL A 145 -4.45 -1.22 1.76
C VAL A 145 -3.04 -1.17 1.16
N GLY A 146 -2.83 -0.32 0.15
CA GLY A 146 -1.52 -0.18 -0.48
C GLY A 146 -0.43 0.32 0.47
N ALA A 147 -0.76 1.22 1.39
CA ALA A 147 0.18 1.69 2.43
C ALA A 147 0.51 0.58 3.45
N LEU A 148 -0.51 -0.16 3.90
CA LEU A 148 -0.32 -1.28 4.82
C LEU A 148 0.45 -2.44 4.18
N GLN A 149 0.25 -2.73 2.90
CA GLN A 149 1.02 -3.74 2.17
C GLN A 149 2.51 -3.37 2.10
N ARG A 150 2.86 -2.09 1.96
CA ARG A 150 4.27 -1.66 2.05
C ARG A 150 4.83 -1.90 3.46
N SER A 151 4.08 -1.55 4.49
CA SER A 151 4.45 -1.85 5.88
C SER A 151 4.58 -3.37 6.12
N GLU A 152 3.71 -4.18 5.53
CA GLU A 152 3.78 -5.65 5.56
C GLU A 152 5.09 -6.16 4.95
N GLN A 153 5.49 -5.64 3.79
CA GLN A 153 6.75 -6.02 3.14
C GLN A 153 7.97 -5.62 3.98
N GLU A 154 7.97 -4.44 4.61
CA GLU A 154 9.05 -4.02 5.50
C GLU A 154 9.18 -4.94 6.73
N LEU A 155 8.06 -5.33 7.34
CA LEU A 155 8.06 -6.28 8.46
C LEU A 155 8.54 -7.67 8.02
N LEU A 156 8.09 -8.16 6.86
CA LEU A 156 8.56 -9.43 6.29
C LEU A 156 10.07 -9.41 6.06
N GLN A 157 10.61 -8.31 5.53
CA GLN A 157 12.04 -8.16 5.33
C GLN A 157 12.81 -8.18 6.65
N ARG A 158 12.35 -7.43 7.66
CA ARG A 158 12.96 -7.44 9.01
C ARG A 158 12.94 -8.83 9.65
N LEU A 159 11.86 -9.59 9.44
CA LEU A 159 11.76 -10.96 9.94
C LEU A 159 12.77 -11.88 9.25
N ALA A 160 12.88 -11.80 7.91
CA ALA A 160 13.87 -12.56 7.16
C ALA A 160 15.30 -12.21 7.58
N ASP A 161 15.60 -10.93 7.84
CA ASP A 161 16.90 -10.49 8.34
C ASP A 161 17.22 -11.08 9.72
N ARG A 162 16.23 -11.09 10.64
CA ARG A 162 16.37 -11.70 11.97
C ARG A 162 16.59 -13.20 11.89
N GLU A 163 15.85 -13.90 11.04
CA GLU A 163 16.00 -15.35 10.85
C GLU A 163 17.36 -15.70 10.22
N ARG A 164 17.83 -14.94 9.22
CA ARG A 164 19.19 -15.08 8.66
C ARG A 164 20.28 -14.87 9.71
N ALA A 165 20.13 -13.86 10.57
CA ALA A 165 21.06 -13.62 11.67
C ALA A 165 21.05 -14.75 12.72
N ALA A 166 19.90 -15.39 12.98
CA ALA A 166 19.82 -16.52 13.89
C ALA A 166 20.44 -17.80 13.27
N ALA A 167 20.19 -18.07 11.99
CA ALA A 167 20.73 -19.24 11.29
C ALA A 167 22.26 -19.16 11.08
N SER A 168 22.82 -17.96 10.93
CA SER A 168 24.28 -17.80 10.87
C SER A 168 24.96 -18.19 12.20
N VAL A 169 24.30 -17.94 13.33
CA VAL A 169 24.78 -18.32 14.68
C VAL A 169 24.58 -19.81 14.97
N ALA A 170 23.52 -20.43 14.42
CA ALA A 170 23.16 -21.83 14.70
C ALA A 170 23.91 -22.89 13.86
N ASP A 171 24.68 -22.48 12.86
CA ASP A 171 25.39 -23.34 11.88
C ASP A 171 24.57 -24.49 11.28
N ASP A 172 23.28 -24.26 11.01
CA ASP A 172 22.41 -25.23 10.33
C ASP A 172 22.35 -24.96 8.81
N PRO A 173 22.90 -25.87 7.97
CA PRO A 173 22.92 -25.71 6.52
C PRO A 173 21.55 -25.76 5.85
N LEU A 174 20.60 -26.55 6.35
CA LEU A 174 19.24 -26.65 5.80
C LEU A 174 18.48 -25.36 6.07
N GLU A 175 18.63 -24.82 7.27
CA GLU A 175 18.06 -23.54 7.67
C GLU A 175 18.54 -22.37 6.80
N ARG A 176 19.85 -22.33 6.48
CA ARG A 176 20.39 -21.33 5.55
C ARG A 176 19.76 -21.44 4.16
N LEU A 177 19.65 -22.66 3.62
CA LEU A 177 19.06 -22.90 2.30
C LEU A 177 17.59 -22.43 2.22
N LEU A 178 16.78 -22.73 3.24
CA LEU A 178 15.38 -22.31 3.29
C LEU A 178 15.21 -20.79 3.34
N LEU A 179 16.15 -20.09 4.01
CA LEU A 179 16.15 -18.64 4.14
C LEU A 179 16.62 -17.93 2.87
N ASP A 180 17.70 -18.40 2.25
CA ASP A 180 18.26 -17.81 1.02
C ASP A 180 17.26 -17.86 -0.14
N HIS A 181 16.39 -18.86 -0.15
CA HIS A 181 15.36 -19.02 -1.18
C HIS A 181 13.98 -18.44 -0.78
N GLY A 182 13.87 -17.74 0.36
CA GLY A 182 12.62 -17.11 0.81
C GLY A 182 11.49 -18.09 1.12
N VAL A 183 11.79 -19.38 1.29
CA VAL A 183 10.80 -20.46 1.44
C VAL A 183 9.94 -20.26 2.69
N ARG A 184 10.54 -19.79 3.80
CA ARG A 184 9.79 -19.47 5.03
C ARG A 184 8.74 -18.39 4.82
N GLY A 185 9.06 -17.36 4.03
CA GLY A 185 8.13 -16.27 3.73
C GLY A 185 6.95 -16.74 2.87
N ILE A 186 7.16 -17.71 1.99
CA ILE A 186 6.10 -18.35 1.20
C ILE A 186 5.26 -19.26 2.11
N ALA A 187 5.90 -20.12 2.90
CA ALA A 187 5.22 -21.05 3.81
C ALA A 187 4.32 -20.31 4.82
N TRP A 188 4.81 -19.19 5.38
CA TRP A 188 4.04 -18.38 6.31
C TRP A 188 2.81 -17.71 5.66
N ARG A 189 2.95 -17.17 4.43
CA ARG A 189 1.80 -16.62 3.70
C ARG A 189 0.79 -17.70 3.32
N ALA A 190 1.28 -18.87 2.89
CA ALA A 190 0.43 -20.02 2.62
C ALA A 190 -0.33 -20.50 3.87
N ALA A 191 0.28 -20.41 5.05
CA ALA A 191 -0.37 -20.78 6.31
C ALA A 191 -1.53 -19.85 6.71
N GLN A 192 -1.59 -18.64 6.18
CA GLN A 192 -2.68 -17.69 6.41
C GLN A 192 -3.85 -17.84 5.44
N LEU A 193 -3.72 -18.72 4.44
CA LEU A 193 -4.81 -19.02 3.53
C LEU A 193 -5.93 -19.78 4.25
N PRO A 194 -7.20 -19.44 4.01
CA PRO A 194 -8.30 -19.89 4.85
C PRO A 194 -8.66 -21.37 4.71
N THR A 195 -8.25 -22.04 3.62
CA THR A 195 -8.56 -23.47 3.40
C THR A 195 -7.39 -24.20 2.73
N ASP A 196 -7.38 -25.52 2.85
CA ASP A 196 -6.42 -26.39 2.14
C ASP A 196 -6.49 -26.22 0.63
N GLN A 197 -7.69 -26.06 0.07
CA GLN A 197 -7.88 -25.80 -1.35
C GLN A 197 -7.18 -24.51 -1.82
N HIS A 198 -7.08 -23.48 -0.97
CA HIS A 198 -6.30 -22.29 -1.30
C HIS A 198 -4.79 -22.55 -1.25
N ARG A 199 -4.33 -23.42 -0.33
CA ARG A 199 -2.93 -23.85 -0.25
C ARG A 199 -2.54 -24.69 -1.46
N ASP A 200 -3.41 -25.58 -1.92
CA ASP A 200 -3.19 -26.41 -3.12
C ASP A 200 -2.96 -25.54 -4.37
N LYS A 201 -3.70 -24.43 -4.51
CA LYS A 201 -3.48 -23.46 -5.59
C LYS A 201 -2.09 -22.83 -5.57
N VAL A 202 -1.48 -22.64 -4.39
CA VAL A 202 -0.09 -22.14 -4.31
C VAL A 202 0.87 -23.17 -4.90
N THR A 203 0.66 -24.45 -4.61
CA THR A 203 1.44 -25.56 -5.18
C THR A 203 1.27 -25.61 -6.70
N GLU A 204 0.03 -25.57 -7.21
CA GLU A 204 -0.25 -25.55 -8.65
C GLU A 204 0.44 -24.36 -9.36
N TRP A 205 0.43 -23.18 -8.75
CA TRP A 205 1.10 -22.01 -9.30
C TRP A 205 2.62 -22.14 -9.31
N LEU A 206 3.20 -22.74 -8.26
CA LEU A 206 4.64 -23.03 -8.23
C LEU A 206 5.02 -24.03 -9.32
N ASP A 207 4.23 -25.07 -9.52
CA ASP A 207 4.44 -26.05 -10.59
C ASP A 207 4.35 -25.41 -11.97
N MET A 208 3.34 -24.56 -12.20
CA MET A 208 3.19 -23.79 -13.44
C MET A 208 4.38 -22.85 -13.69
N LEU A 209 4.87 -22.15 -12.66
CA LEU A 209 6.06 -21.31 -12.76
C LEU A 209 7.30 -22.15 -13.12
N LEU A 210 7.51 -23.27 -12.45
CA LEU A 210 8.61 -24.19 -12.73
C LEU A 210 8.54 -24.76 -14.16
N GLU A 211 7.34 -25.07 -14.67
CA GLU A 211 7.13 -25.48 -16.05
C GLU A 211 7.43 -24.34 -17.05
N SER A 212 7.05 -23.11 -16.72
CA SER A 212 7.33 -21.94 -17.57
C SER A 212 8.83 -21.62 -17.67
N VAL A 213 9.58 -21.77 -16.57
CA VAL A 213 11.05 -21.56 -16.56
C VAL A 213 11.79 -22.70 -17.27
N LYS A 214 11.23 -23.92 -17.31
CA LYS A 214 11.77 -25.04 -18.10
C LYS A 214 11.56 -24.90 -19.60
N ARG A 215 10.73 -23.94 -20.05
CA ARG A 215 10.57 -23.57 -21.47
C ARG A 215 11.25 -22.22 -21.80
N PRO A 216 12.58 -22.05 -21.68
CA PRO A 216 13.26 -21.00 -22.41
C PRO A 216 13.58 -21.52 -23.83
N ASP A 217 13.06 -20.83 -24.83
CA ASP A 217 13.29 -20.98 -26.28
C ASP A 217 12.78 -22.28 -26.95
N SER A 218 11.64 -22.15 -27.65
CA SER A 218 11.32 -22.92 -28.86
C SER A 218 10.86 -21.96 -29.94
#